data_AF-A0A1G6EEZ0-F1
#
_entry.id   AF-A0A1G6EEZ0-F1
#
_cell.length_a   1.000
_cell.length_b   1.000
_cell.length_c   1.000
_cell.angle_alpha   90.00
_cell.angle_beta   90.00
_cell.angle_gamma   90.00
#
_symmetry.space_group_name_H-M   'P 1'
#
loop_
_entity.id
_entity.type
_entity.pdbx_description
1 polymer ?
#
loop_
_entity_poly.entity_id
_entity_poly.type
_entity_poly.pdbx_seq_one_letter_code
_entity_poly.pdbx_strand_id
1 'polypeptide(L)'
;MTTVKKKLREIAELITTERAFYLLIMITMISLPICELLVEQHERNFEGQPIIVEAAGILGAVMVVTHLLIHKGIKYYLTDALFALLIIFAGLSLANSENMLASTRGYDYDEWLTHFMAYFSLMYAGTMIRERKYRRNIIKAFIFVLIIQGGVGLLQSFGYEFTNCFYDGDAATKYHFAYGLTAHYNWYVALMTLATGCVMGLCVFAKDKKPFLLTLAGTALGMYAMLATETRLALVSLAALAVFYPVALLIYKVKTADGETVKRAFMHWCGIVLILTAMLLVMILGFGKFKQKMELTLSEINGTATFSQDAEKARSAGNETVSDDSSQSEDDGLADAGVGMLQKDDDPMNGWPEEEKYTAFDNFATGRGHIWKFGLACVPSHWAFGVGLDNYRWCFTHAPNLPHDTWSQGKGHNELIHYLVTQGVFQLLTILTLLGYTFIVGIRTALKAEDKETRLTSFLLVGMVLAYFAQSMFNSSIVNIAPYYWITIGLVLCKDAQRPFGYRKSLKTKEQ
;
A
#
# COMPACT_ATOMS: atom_id res chain seq x y z
N MET A 1 13.70 10.24 -44.76
CA MET A 1 12.95 9.18 -44.05
C MET A 1 13.87 8.23 -43.24
N THR A 2 15.05 7.88 -43.75
CA THR A 2 16.07 7.03 -43.06
C THR A 2 16.63 7.64 -41.78
N THR A 3 16.89 8.96 -41.75
CA THR A 3 17.42 9.65 -40.54
C THR A 3 16.43 9.67 -39.38
N VAL A 4 15.13 9.84 -39.66
CA VAL A 4 14.08 9.86 -38.62
C VAL A 4 13.91 8.47 -38.01
N LYS A 5 13.86 7.41 -38.83
CA LYS A 5 13.80 6.02 -38.34
C LYS A 5 15.01 5.66 -37.47
N LYS A 6 16.21 6.12 -37.84
CA LYS A 6 17.43 5.92 -37.06
C LYS A 6 17.34 6.61 -35.69
N LYS A 7 16.96 7.90 -35.65
CA LYS A 7 16.78 8.65 -34.40
C LYS A 7 15.72 8.05 -33.49
N LEU A 8 14.58 7.63 -34.04
CA LEU A 8 13.53 6.97 -33.27
C LEU A 8 14.04 5.67 -32.64
N ARG A 9 14.82 4.87 -33.38
CA ARG A 9 15.44 3.66 -32.85
C ARG A 9 16.45 3.96 -31.74
N GLU A 10 17.28 4.98 -31.90
CA GLU A 10 18.25 5.40 -30.87
C GLU A 10 17.55 5.84 -29.57
N ILE A 11 16.50 6.64 -29.67
CA ILE A 11 15.67 7.05 -28.52
C ILE A 11 15.05 5.82 -27.85
N ALA A 12 14.53 4.91 -28.66
CA ALA A 12 13.85 3.74 -28.17
C ALA A 12 14.79 2.74 -27.49
N GLU A 13 16.02 2.59 -28.00
CA GLU A 13 17.09 1.84 -27.33
C GLU A 13 17.49 2.51 -26.00
N LEU A 14 17.54 3.85 -25.94
CA LEU A 14 17.86 4.60 -24.72
C LEU A 14 16.82 4.40 -23.61
N ILE A 15 15.53 4.54 -23.92
CA ILE A 15 14.43 4.46 -22.92
C ILE A 15 14.12 3.02 -22.47
N THR A 16 14.70 2.00 -23.11
CA THR A 16 14.49 0.58 -22.79
C THR A 16 15.68 -0.07 -22.07
N THR A 17 16.65 0.74 -21.66
CA THR A 17 17.79 0.29 -20.84
C THR A 17 17.38 0.02 -19.40
N GLU A 18 18.13 -0.83 -18.70
CA GLU A 18 17.99 -1.02 -17.25
C GLU A 18 18.09 0.31 -16.49
N ARG A 19 19.02 1.19 -16.89
CA ARG A 19 19.19 2.51 -16.29
C ARG A 19 17.92 3.36 -16.45
N ALA A 20 17.23 3.28 -17.59
CA ALA A 20 15.98 4.03 -17.80
C ALA A 20 14.87 3.51 -16.88
N PHE A 21 14.69 2.19 -16.76
CA PHE A 21 13.75 1.59 -15.81
C PHE A 21 14.08 1.93 -14.35
N TYR A 22 15.36 1.92 -13.99
CA TYR A 22 15.83 2.39 -12.69
C TYR A 22 15.47 3.85 -12.43
N LEU A 23 15.68 4.74 -13.41
CA LEU A 23 15.35 6.16 -13.28
C LEU A 23 13.84 6.38 -13.12
N LEU A 24 13.00 5.65 -13.86
CA LEU A 24 11.55 5.68 -13.69
C LEU A 24 11.18 5.36 -12.22
N ILE A 25 11.69 4.25 -11.68
CA ILE A 25 11.46 3.84 -10.29
C ILE A 25 11.89 4.94 -9.30
N MET A 26 13.13 5.43 -9.43
CA MET A 26 13.69 6.40 -8.48
C MET A 26 12.95 7.74 -8.52
N ILE A 27 12.61 8.23 -9.72
CA ILE A 27 11.87 9.47 -9.88
C ILE A 27 10.51 9.34 -9.20
N THR A 28 9.77 8.26 -9.45
CA THR A 28 8.46 8.03 -8.79
C THR A 28 8.59 7.95 -7.28
N MET A 29 9.50 7.11 -6.75
CA MET A 29 9.64 6.94 -5.29
C MET A 29 10.07 8.22 -4.55
N ILE A 30 10.92 9.05 -5.16
CA ILE A 30 11.42 10.27 -4.52
C ILE A 30 10.40 11.41 -4.66
N SER A 31 9.75 11.53 -5.82
CA SER A 31 8.80 12.63 -6.07
C SER A 31 7.52 12.51 -5.26
N LEU A 32 7.01 11.31 -4.97
CA LEU A 32 5.77 11.14 -4.20
C LEU A 32 5.76 11.87 -2.84
N PRO A 33 6.75 11.67 -1.94
CA PRO A 33 6.79 12.43 -0.68
C PRO A 33 7.26 13.89 -0.89
N ILE A 34 8.15 14.17 -1.84
CA ILE A 34 8.65 15.54 -2.04
C ILE A 34 7.55 16.46 -2.57
N CYS A 35 6.71 15.99 -3.48
CA CYS A 35 5.66 16.80 -4.07
C CYS A 35 4.65 17.24 -3.02
N GLU A 36 4.23 16.36 -2.11
CA GLU A 36 3.30 16.75 -1.04
C GLU A 36 3.91 17.78 -0.09
N LEU A 37 5.22 17.74 0.18
CA LEU A 37 5.89 18.80 0.94
C LEU A 37 5.90 20.15 0.21
N LEU A 38 5.83 20.15 -1.13
CA LEU A 38 5.87 21.36 -1.95
C LEU A 38 4.48 21.92 -2.27
N VAL A 39 3.41 21.14 -2.06
CA VAL A 39 2.02 21.53 -2.35
C VAL A 39 1.40 22.33 -1.17
N GLU A 40 2.19 23.20 -0.55
CA GLU A 40 1.77 24.12 0.53
C GLU A 40 0.67 25.12 0.10
N GLN A 41 0.27 25.16 -1.18
CA GLN A 41 -0.47 26.28 -1.75
C GLN A 41 -1.98 26.11 -1.94
N HIS A 42 -2.60 24.95 -1.70
CA HIS A 42 -3.96 24.73 -2.24
C HIS A 42 -5.05 24.18 -1.33
N GLU A 43 -4.83 23.95 -0.03
CA GLU A 43 -5.85 23.35 0.89
C GLU A 43 -6.49 22.03 0.37
N ARG A 44 -5.92 21.44 -0.68
CA ARG A 44 -6.46 20.30 -1.42
C ARG A 44 -5.56 19.10 -1.23
N ASN A 45 -6.18 18.02 -0.75
CA ASN A 45 -5.50 16.74 -0.59
C ASN A 45 -5.29 16.07 -1.96
N PHE A 46 -4.17 15.38 -2.14
CA PHE A 46 -3.87 14.53 -3.30
C PHE A 46 -3.72 15.27 -4.65
N GLU A 47 -3.20 16.48 -4.69
CA GLU A 47 -2.97 17.13 -6.00
C GLU A 47 -1.72 16.57 -6.70
N GLY A 48 -0.62 16.40 -5.97
CA GLY A 48 0.66 16.02 -6.57
C GLY A 48 0.79 14.52 -6.86
N GLN A 49 0.41 13.69 -5.88
CA GLN A 49 0.59 12.24 -5.94
C GLN A 49 -0.07 11.58 -7.17
N PRO A 50 -1.37 11.80 -7.50
CA PRO A 50 -2.00 11.20 -8.68
C PRO A 50 -1.32 11.59 -9.99
N ILE A 51 -0.86 12.84 -10.13
CA ILE A 51 -0.16 13.32 -11.33
C ILE A 51 1.17 12.60 -11.52
N ILE A 52 1.94 12.42 -10.44
CA ILE A 52 3.20 11.68 -10.47
C ILE A 52 2.98 10.23 -10.90
N VAL A 53 1.96 9.59 -10.34
CA VAL A 53 1.65 8.19 -10.67
C VAL A 53 1.13 8.07 -12.10
N GLU A 54 0.28 8.98 -12.56
CA GLU A 54 -0.17 9.02 -13.95
C GLU A 54 1.01 9.18 -14.92
N ALA A 55 1.92 10.12 -14.66
CA ALA A 55 3.12 10.32 -15.46
C ALA A 55 3.97 9.04 -15.51
N ALA A 56 4.12 8.36 -14.38
CA ALA A 56 4.81 7.07 -14.31
C ALA A 56 4.08 5.97 -15.10
N GLY A 57 2.75 5.99 -15.14
CA GLY A 57 1.91 5.09 -15.92
C GLY A 57 2.08 5.26 -17.42
N ILE A 58 1.98 6.50 -17.90
CA ILE A 58 2.15 6.81 -19.33
C ILE A 58 3.58 6.48 -19.77
N LEU A 59 4.59 6.99 -19.06
CA LEU A 59 6.00 6.75 -19.40
C LEU A 59 6.37 5.27 -19.29
N GLY A 60 5.95 4.62 -18.21
CA GLY A 60 6.19 3.20 -17.96
C GLY A 60 5.59 2.33 -19.05
N ALA A 61 4.34 2.54 -19.44
CA ALA A 61 3.70 1.76 -20.49
C ALA A 61 4.42 1.94 -21.84
N VAL A 62 4.79 3.18 -22.19
CA VAL A 62 5.58 3.46 -23.41
C VAL A 62 6.92 2.71 -23.36
N MET A 63 7.63 2.76 -22.24
CA MET A 63 8.91 2.07 -22.07
C MET A 63 8.76 0.55 -22.21
N VAL A 64 7.76 -0.06 -21.58
CA VAL A 64 7.53 -1.51 -21.64
C VAL A 64 7.15 -1.95 -23.05
N VAL A 65 6.18 -1.30 -23.68
CA VAL A 65 5.77 -1.61 -25.07
C VAL A 65 6.95 -1.46 -26.02
N THR A 66 7.70 -0.37 -25.90
CA THR A 66 8.89 -0.13 -26.73
C THR A 66 9.94 -1.23 -26.53
N HIS A 67 10.17 -1.65 -25.28
CA HIS A 67 11.11 -2.72 -24.96
C HIS A 67 10.71 -4.04 -25.64
N LEU A 68 9.43 -4.40 -25.57
CA LEU A 68 8.90 -5.62 -26.16
C LEU A 68 8.92 -5.61 -27.70
N LEU A 69 8.77 -4.44 -28.33
CA LEU A 69 8.72 -4.32 -29.80
C LEU A 69 10.11 -4.30 -30.46
N ILE A 70 11.11 -3.68 -29.82
CA ILE A 70 12.40 -3.38 -30.48
C ILE A 70 13.43 -4.47 -30.24
N HIS A 71 13.44 -5.07 -29.05
CA HIS A 71 14.43 -6.08 -28.72
C HIS A 71 14.01 -7.44 -29.28
N LYS A 72 14.53 -7.79 -30.46
CA LYS A 72 14.34 -9.12 -31.06
C LYS A 72 15.09 -10.18 -30.26
N GLY A 73 14.46 -11.35 -30.06
CA GLY A 73 15.10 -12.48 -29.36
C GLY A 73 15.15 -12.34 -27.83
N ILE A 74 14.33 -11.45 -27.25
CA ILE A 74 14.17 -11.40 -25.80
C ILE A 74 13.61 -12.72 -25.27
N LYS A 75 14.10 -13.09 -24.09
CA LYS A 75 13.54 -14.18 -23.32
C LYS A 75 12.27 -13.69 -22.64
N TYR A 76 11.19 -14.43 -22.78
CA TYR A 76 9.93 -14.16 -22.09
C TYR A 76 9.88 -14.93 -20.78
N TYR A 77 9.33 -14.30 -19.75
CA TYR A 77 9.18 -14.82 -18.40
C TYR A 77 7.70 -14.83 -18.00
N LEU A 78 7.35 -15.61 -16.98
CA LEU A 78 5.97 -15.62 -16.47
C LEU A 78 5.50 -14.22 -16.07
N THR A 79 6.38 -13.38 -15.52
CA THR A 79 6.05 -11.97 -15.23
C THR A 79 5.67 -11.15 -16.45
N ASP A 80 6.27 -11.41 -17.62
CA ASP A 80 5.93 -10.67 -18.84
C ASP A 80 4.50 -11.04 -19.28
N ALA A 81 4.14 -12.32 -19.16
CA ALA A 81 2.78 -12.79 -19.45
C ALA A 81 1.77 -12.26 -18.42
N LEU A 82 2.09 -12.29 -17.13
CA LEU A 82 1.23 -11.75 -16.07
C LEU A 82 1.04 -10.23 -16.22
N PHE A 83 2.10 -9.48 -16.58
CA PHE A 83 1.97 -8.05 -16.91
C PHE A 83 0.98 -7.82 -18.04
N ALA A 84 1.07 -8.58 -19.13
CA ALA A 84 0.12 -8.47 -20.24
C ALA A 84 -1.32 -8.81 -19.81
N LEU A 85 -1.50 -9.87 -19.01
CA LEU A 85 -2.81 -10.26 -18.49
C LEU A 85 -3.41 -9.18 -17.58
N LEU A 86 -2.61 -8.57 -16.70
CA LEU A 86 -3.05 -7.47 -15.84
C LEU A 86 -3.59 -6.29 -16.67
N ILE A 87 -2.89 -5.92 -17.75
CA ILE A 87 -3.32 -4.86 -18.67
C ILE A 87 -4.59 -5.27 -19.44
N ILE A 88 -4.63 -6.50 -19.96
CA ILE A 88 -5.78 -7.01 -20.73
C ILE A 88 -7.04 -7.04 -19.87
N PHE A 89 -6.98 -7.60 -18.67
CA PHE A 89 -8.15 -7.71 -17.80
C PHE A 89 -8.56 -6.36 -17.21
N ALA A 90 -7.61 -5.46 -16.90
CA ALA A 90 -7.97 -4.07 -16.57
C ALA A 90 -8.68 -3.36 -17.73
N GLY A 91 -8.22 -3.56 -18.97
CA GLY A 91 -8.87 -3.01 -20.16
C GLY A 91 -10.25 -3.61 -20.45
N LEU A 92 -10.43 -4.92 -20.23
CA LEU A 92 -11.73 -5.58 -20.34
C LEU A 92 -12.69 -5.13 -19.25
N SER A 93 -12.20 -4.96 -18.02
CA SER A 93 -12.97 -4.37 -16.91
C SER A 93 -13.43 -2.95 -17.26
N LEU A 94 -12.53 -2.11 -17.80
CA LEU A 94 -12.88 -0.77 -18.26
C LEU A 94 -13.95 -0.80 -19.36
N ALA A 95 -13.82 -1.70 -20.35
CA ALA A 95 -14.78 -1.82 -21.45
C ALA A 95 -16.17 -2.29 -20.98
N ASN A 96 -16.27 -2.99 -19.85
CA ASN A 96 -17.51 -3.44 -19.23
C ASN A 96 -17.86 -2.60 -17.98
N SER A 97 -17.32 -1.38 -17.88
CA SER A 97 -17.52 -0.54 -16.71
C SER A 97 -18.95 -0.01 -16.64
N GLU A 98 -19.57 -0.16 -15.47
CA GLU A 98 -20.90 0.38 -15.18
C GLU A 98 -20.91 1.91 -15.11
N ASN A 99 -19.75 2.52 -14.84
CA ASN A 99 -19.57 3.95 -14.87
C ASN A 99 -18.18 4.30 -15.41
N MET A 100 -18.15 4.60 -16.71
CA MET A 100 -16.92 4.92 -17.44
C MET A 100 -16.21 6.15 -16.88
N LEU A 101 -16.94 7.15 -16.36
CA LEU A 101 -16.33 8.36 -15.80
C LEU A 101 -15.52 8.01 -14.55
N ALA A 102 -16.10 7.21 -13.66
CA ALA A 102 -15.42 6.70 -12.48
C ALA A 102 -14.18 5.88 -12.85
N SER A 103 -14.28 4.96 -13.81
CA SER A 103 -13.12 4.13 -14.20
C SER A 103 -12.00 4.88 -14.91
N THR A 104 -12.30 6.02 -15.54
CA THR A 104 -11.30 6.79 -16.29
C THR A 104 -10.70 7.93 -15.48
N ARG A 105 -11.46 8.53 -14.56
CA ARG A 105 -11.06 9.73 -13.81
C ARG A 105 -11.17 9.60 -12.28
N GLY A 106 -11.64 8.45 -11.79
CA GLY A 106 -11.89 8.23 -10.37
C GLY A 106 -12.98 9.15 -9.78
N TYR A 107 -13.31 8.92 -8.52
CA TYR A 107 -13.86 9.92 -7.60
C TYR A 107 -12.83 10.25 -6.50
N ASP A 108 -12.43 11.51 -6.37
CA ASP A 108 -11.51 11.97 -5.31
C ASP A 108 -10.14 11.25 -5.31
N TYR A 109 -9.87 10.40 -4.31
CA TYR A 109 -8.62 9.63 -4.13
C TYR A 109 -8.60 8.28 -4.88
N ASP A 110 -9.61 8.06 -5.72
CA ASP A 110 -9.73 6.92 -6.59
C ASP A 110 -8.63 6.88 -7.68
N GLU A 111 -8.37 5.69 -8.17
CA GLU A 111 -7.31 5.32 -9.07
C GLU A 111 -7.80 5.31 -10.51
N TRP A 112 -7.02 5.94 -11.37
CA TRP A 112 -7.32 6.02 -12.80
C TRP A 112 -6.75 4.81 -13.53
N LEU A 113 -7.22 4.55 -14.75
CA LEU A 113 -6.60 3.56 -15.64
C LEU A 113 -5.07 3.76 -15.72
N THR A 114 -4.61 5.01 -15.83
CA THR A 114 -3.18 5.35 -15.90
C THR A 114 -2.44 5.01 -14.62
N HIS A 115 -3.09 5.02 -13.45
CA HIS A 115 -2.48 4.57 -12.19
C HIS A 115 -2.27 3.07 -12.17
N PHE A 116 -3.25 2.27 -12.60
CA PHE A 116 -3.07 0.83 -12.78
C PHE A 116 -1.93 0.52 -13.78
N MET A 117 -1.86 1.28 -14.88
CA MET A 117 -0.73 1.17 -15.82
C MET A 117 0.61 1.49 -15.15
N ALA A 118 0.65 2.47 -14.24
CA ALA A 118 1.84 2.79 -13.46
C ALA A 118 2.27 1.63 -12.58
N TYR A 119 1.35 1.04 -11.84
CA TYR A 119 1.62 -0.08 -10.95
C TYR A 119 2.23 -1.27 -11.70
N PHE A 120 1.59 -1.68 -12.79
CA PHE A 120 2.06 -2.83 -13.57
C PHE A 120 3.39 -2.52 -14.26
N SER A 121 3.56 -1.29 -14.77
CA SER A 121 4.81 -0.87 -15.45
C SER A 121 5.97 -0.69 -14.48
N LEU A 122 5.72 -0.22 -13.26
CA LEU A 122 6.73 -0.10 -12.21
C LEU A 122 7.15 -1.48 -11.67
N MET A 123 6.20 -2.43 -11.57
CA MET A 123 6.54 -3.83 -11.33
C MET A 123 7.44 -4.38 -12.44
N TYR A 124 7.05 -4.17 -13.71
CA TYR A 124 7.86 -4.59 -14.86
C TYR A 124 9.26 -3.97 -14.80
N ALA A 125 9.36 -2.66 -14.54
CA ALA A 125 10.61 -1.94 -14.36
C ALA A 125 11.47 -2.58 -13.27
N GLY A 126 10.87 -2.97 -12.14
CA GLY A 126 11.54 -3.70 -11.06
C GLY A 126 12.14 -5.03 -11.52
N THR A 127 11.46 -5.77 -12.42
CA THR A 127 11.98 -7.03 -12.97
C THR A 127 13.23 -6.83 -13.85
N MET A 128 13.44 -5.61 -14.35
CA MET A 128 14.57 -5.26 -15.20
C MET A 128 15.84 -4.89 -14.42
N ILE A 129 15.77 -4.73 -13.10
CA ILE A 129 16.89 -4.26 -12.26
C ILE A 129 17.82 -5.43 -11.87
N ARG A 130 18.90 -5.62 -12.61
CA ARG A 130 19.92 -6.66 -12.44
C ARG A 130 21.13 -6.17 -11.65
N GLU A 131 21.59 -4.95 -11.93
CA GLU A 131 22.75 -4.35 -11.28
C GLU A 131 22.48 -4.14 -9.78
N ARG A 132 23.39 -4.68 -8.95
CA ARG A 132 23.33 -4.53 -7.49
C ARG A 132 23.35 -3.07 -7.05
N LYS A 133 24.07 -2.21 -7.78
CA LYS A 133 24.13 -0.77 -7.53
C LYS A 133 22.73 -0.14 -7.55
N TYR A 134 21.93 -0.44 -8.57
CA TYR A 134 20.57 0.10 -8.69
C TYR A 134 19.64 -0.43 -7.61
N ARG A 135 19.71 -1.74 -7.29
CA ARG A 135 18.92 -2.31 -6.17
C ARG A 135 19.25 -1.65 -4.84
N ARG A 136 20.53 -1.45 -4.54
CA ARG A 136 20.97 -0.73 -3.32
C ARG A 136 20.43 0.70 -3.29
N ASN A 137 20.40 1.39 -4.42
CA ASN A 137 19.86 2.74 -4.48
C ASN A 137 18.34 2.77 -4.29
N ILE A 138 17.60 1.80 -4.82
CA ILE A 138 16.14 1.68 -4.57
C ILE A 138 15.87 1.38 -3.09
N ILE A 139 16.67 0.50 -2.47
CA ILE A 139 16.61 0.27 -1.01
C ILE A 139 16.87 1.56 -0.24
N LYS A 140 17.85 2.38 -0.64
CA LYS A 140 18.08 3.70 -0.03
C LYS A 140 16.89 4.65 -0.22
N ALA A 141 16.15 4.55 -1.32
CA ALA A 141 14.94 5.34 -1.51
C ALA A 141 13.85 4.96 -0.49
N PHE A 142 13.70 3.68 -0.12
CA PHE A 142 12.82 3.30 0.99
C PHE A 142 13.27 3.90 2.33
N ILE A 143 14.58 3.95 2.60
CA ILE A 143 15.11 4.61 3.82
C ILE A 143 14.80 6.11 3.79
N PHE A 144 14.99 6.76 2.64
CA PHE A 144 14.64 8.17 2.46
C PHE A 144 13.16 8.41 2.74
N VAL A 145 12.27 7.61 2.15
CA VAL A 145 10.82 7.68 2.40
C VAL A 145 10.52 7.48 3.88
N LEU A 146 11.14 6.50 4.55
CA LEU A 146 10.97 6.29 5.99
C LEU A 146 11.34 7.52 6.81
N ILE A 147 12.47 8.16 6.49
CA ILE A 147 12.95 9.33 7.24
C ILE A 147 12.02 10.52 7.03
N ILE A 148 11.60 10.79 5.79
CA ILE A 148 10.70 11.91 5.49
C ILE A 148 9.33 11.66 6.13
N GLN A 149 8.72 10.51 5.84
CA GLN A 149 7.38 10.17 6.33
C GLN A 149 7.36 10.05 7.85
N GLY A 150 8.30 9.29 8.43
CA GLY A 150 8.43 9.12 9.86
C GLY A 150 8.77 10.41 10.61
N GLY A 151 9.58 11.28 10.01
CA GLY A 151 9.88 12.61 10.55
C GLY A 151 8.66 13.52 10.59
N VAL A 152 7.90 13.60 9.49
CA VAL A 152 6.64 14.34 9.44
C VAL A 152 5.63 13.76 10.43
N GLY A 153 5.45 12.44 10.48
CA GLY A 153 4.55 11.80 11.44
C GLY A 153 4.92 12.05 12.91
N LEU A 154 6.22 12.14 13.22
CA LEU A 154 6.69 12.53 14.55
C LEU A 154 6.32 13.98 14.88
N LEU A 155 6.49 14.90 13.93
CA LEU A 155 6.12 16.30 14.10
C LEU A 155 4.59 16.48 14.27
N GLN A 156 3.78 15.71 13.53
CA GLN A 156 2.32 15.67 13.69
C GLN A 156 1.91 15.29 15.10
N SER A 157 2.60 14.34 15.74
CA SER A 157 2.36 13.99 17.15
C SER A 157 2.69 15.09 18.16
N PHE A 158 3.37 16.17 17.73
CA PHE A 158 3.59 17.39 18.52
C PHE A 158 2.71 18.56 18.06
N GLY A 159 1.69 18.31 17.22
CA GLY A 159 0.77 19.32 16.72
C GLY A 159 1.26 20.11 15.51
N TYR A 160 2.35 19.71 14.86
CA TYR A 160 2.81 20.34 13.62
C TYR A 160 2.21 19.62 12.40
N GLU A 161 1.26 20.27 11.74
CA GLU A 161 0.59 19.75 10.56
C GLU A 161 1.16 20.36 9.29
N PHE A 162 1.57 19.50 8.35
CA PHE A 162 2.15 19.90 7.05
C PHE A 162 1.15 19.78 5.91
N THR A 163 0.14 18.94 6.07
CA THR A 163 -0.91 18.65 5.09
C THR A 163 -2.19 18.39 5.88
N ASN A 164 -3.35 18.70 5.30
CA ASN A 164 -4.62 18.33 5.94
C ASN A 164 -4.80 16.81 5.94
N CYS A 165 -5.34 16.25 7.02
CA CYS A 165 -5.81 14.87 6.98
C CYS A 165 -7.15 14.83 6.23
N PHE A 166 -7.22 14.05 5.16
CA PHE A 166 -8.38 13.96 4.29
C PHE A 166 -9.61 13.39 5.01
N TYR A 167 -9.39 12.42 5.90
CA TYR A 167 -10.45 11.79 6.65
C TYR A 167 -10.27 12.08 8.14
N ASP A 168 -11.30 12.64 8.77
CA ASP A 168 -11.32 12.95 10.20
C ASP A 168 -10.23 13.96 10.62
N GLY A 169 -10.12 15.05 9.85
CA GLY A 169 -9.12 16.11 10.05
C GLY A 169 -9.13 16.70 11.45
N ASP A 170 -10.31 17.11 11.94
CA ASP A 170 -10.46 17.69 13.28
C ASP A 170 -9.98 16.74 14.38
N ALA A 171 -10.29 15.43 14.27
CA ALA A 171 -9.80 14.45 15.22
C ALA A 171 -8.29 14.24 15.08
N ALA A 172 -7.76 14.20 13.86
CA ALA A 172 -6.33 14.08 13.63
C ALA A 172 -5.55 15.24 14.28
N THR A 173 -6.06 16.47 14.17
CA THR A 173 -5.51 17.66 14.83
C THR A 173 -5.67 17.60 16.34
N LYS A 174 -6.88 17.28 16.83
CA LYS A 174 -7.20 17.24 18.26
C LYS A 174 -6.42 16.16 19.03
N TYR A 175 -6.23 14.99 18.44
CA TYR A 175 -5.54 13.85 19.08
C TYR A 175 -4.10 13.66 18.61
N HIS A 176 -3.63 14.55 17.72
CA HIS A 176 -2.28 14.53 17.16
C HIS A 176 -1.93 13.18 16.52
N PHE A 177 -2.85 12.66 15.70
CA PHE A 177 -2.63 11.41 14.97
C PHE A 177 -1.58 11.61 13.88
N ALA A 178 -0.70 10.62 13.72
CA ALA A 178 0.25 10.61 12.61
C ALA A 178 -0.43 10.08 11.32
N TYR A 179 -0.23 10.80 10.21
CA TYR A 179 -0.65 10.39 8.88
C TYR A 179 0.38 10.74 7.78
N GLY A 180 1.54 11.26 8.20
CA GLY A 180 2.63 11.67 7.34
C GLY A 180 2.14 12.59 6.22
N LEU A 181 2.69 12.38 5.04
CA LEU A 181 2.33 13.04 3.78
C LEU A 181 1.38 12.18 2.94
N THR A 182 0.66 11.25 3.57
CA THR A 182 -0.34 10.43 2.87
C THR A 182 -1.76 10.95 3.06
N ALA A 183 -1.92 12.01 3.86
CA ALA A 183 -3.20 12.62 4.23
C ALA A 183 -4.25 11.63 4.79
N HIS A 184 -3.85 10.43 5.22
CA HIS A 184 -4.73 9.45 5.84
C HIS A 184 -3.94 8.43 6.68
N TYR A 185 -4.33 8.22 7.93
CA TYR A 185 -3.60 7.36 8.87
C TYR A 185 -3.51 5.87 8.44
N ASN A 186 -4.56 5.26 7.87
CA ASN A 186 -4.47 3.87 7.36
C ASN A 186 -3.51 3.74 6.16
N TRP A 187 -3.45 4.75 5.29
CA TRP A 187 -2.57 4.75 4.14
C TRP A 187 -1.11 4.95 4.56
N TYR A 188 -0.91 5.86 5.52
CA TYR A 188 0.35 6.06 6.19
C TYR A 188 0.90 4.74 6.77
N VAL A 189 0.10 3.97 7.51
CA VAL A 189 0.50 2.67 8.05
C VAL A 189 0.97 1.71 6.94
N ALA A 190 0.29 1.65 5.81
CA ALA A 190 0.66 0.76 4.72
C ALA A 190 2.01 1.13 4.08
N LEU A 191 2.26 2.42 3.85
CA LEU A 191 3.55 2.91 3.37
C LEU A 191 4.66 2.64 4.40
N MET A 192 4.38 2.93 5.67
CA MET A 192 5.32 2.71 6.76
C MET A 192 5.60 1.22 6.99
N THR A 193 4.67 0.32 6.68
CA THR A 193 4.89 -1.14 6.73
C THR A 193 6.01 -1.55 5.77
N LEU A 194 5.97 -1.07 4.52
CA LEU A 194 7.01 -1.35 3.52
C LEU A 194 8.35 -0.73 3.93
N ALA A 195 8.35 0.55 4.30
CA ALA A 195 9.57 1.28 4.63
C ALA A 195 10.25 0.71 5.90
N THR A 196 9.46 0.37 6.92
CA THR A 196 9.94 -0.26 8.16
C THR A 196 10.44 -1.67 7.89
N GLY A 197 9.71 -2.48 7.11
CA GLY A 197 10.14 -3.82 6.72
C GLY A 197 11.47 -3.81 5.98
N CYS A 198 11.69 -2.82 5.10
CA CYS A 198 12.96 -2.61 4.42
C CYS A 198 14.11 -2.36 5.43
N VAL A 199 13.97 -1.37 6.31
CA VAL A 199 15.03 -1.02 7.28
C VAL A 199 15.28 -2.11 8.30
N MET A 200 14.23 -2.75 8.78
CA MET A 200 14.32 -3.90 9.68
C MET A 200 15.10 -5.05 9.04
N GLY A 201 14.87 -5.31 7.76
CA GLY A 201 15.61 -6.31 6.99
C GLY A 201 17.08 -5.98 6.78
N LEU A 202 17.48 -4.70 6.80
CA LEU A 202 18.87 -4.30 6.54
C LEU A 202 19.85 -4.71 7.62
N CYS A 203 19.39 -5.07 8.82
CA CYS A 203 20.29 -5.43 9.92
C CYS A 203 21.13 -6.68 9.59
N VAL A 204 20.67 -7.55 8.68
CA VAL A 204 21.41 -8.73 8.22
C VAL A 204 22.67 -8.37 7.41
N PHE A 205 22.74 -7.14 6.91
CA PHE A 205 23.91 -6.59 6.20
C PHE A 205 24.85 -5.79 7.11
N ALA A 206 24.47 -5.54 8.36
CA ALA A 206 25.29 -4.80 9.30
C ALA A 206 26.50 -5.64 9.77
N LYS A 207 27.70 -5.19 9.38
CA LYS A 207 28.97 -5.78 9.84
C LYS A 207 29.42 -5.21 11.18
N ASP A 208 29.21 -3.91 11.37
CA ASP A 208 29.66 -3.16 12.54
C ASP A 208 28.49 -2.67 13.40
N LYS A 209 28.80 -2.23 14.63
CA LYS A 209 27.82 -1.73 15.60
C LYS A 209 27.02 -0.53 15.07
N LYS A 210 27.65 0.39 14.31
CA LYS A 210 27.00 1.62 13.83
C LYS A 210 25.85 1.34 12.84
N PRO A 211 26.05 0.61 11.72
CA PRO A 211 24.95 0.23 10.84
C PRO A 211 23.84 -0.54 11.56
N PHE A 212 24.19 -1.42 12.50
CA PHE A 212 23.21 -2.16 13.30
C PHE A 212 22.34 -1.25 14.17
N LEU A 213 22.94 -0.26 14.85
CA LEU A 213 22.18 0.71 15.65
C LEU A 213 21.32 1.62 14.76
N LEU A 214 21.79 1.99 13.56
CA LEU A 214 21.00 2.77 12.62
C LEU A 214 19.78 2.01 12.10
N THR A 215 19.89 0.70 11.83
CA THR A 215 18.73 -0.11 11.45
C THR A 215 17.74 -0.24 12.60
N LEU A 216 18.23 -0.34 13.85
CA LEU A 216 17.38 -0.38 15.03
C LEU A 216 16.63 0.96 15.23
N ALA A 217 17.34 2.08 15.12
CA ALA A 217 16.76 3.41 15.23
C ALA A 217 15.73 3.69 14.14
N GLY A 218 16.03 3.34 12.88
CA GLY A 218 15.06 3.48 11.79
C GLY A 218 13.86 2.56 11.96
N THR A 219 14.05 1.32 12.42
CA THR A 219 12.92 0.42 12.74
C THR A 219 12.07 1.01 13.85
N ALA A 220 12.67 1.57 14.90
CA ALA A 220 11.95 2.22 15.99
C ALA A 220 11.14 3.43 15.50
N LEU A 221 11.71 4.29 14.65
CA LEU A 221 10.98 5.39 14.02
C LEU A 221 9.76 4.89 13.23
N GLY A 222 9.94 3.84 12.43
CA GLY A 222 8.87 3.24 11.64
C GLY A 222 7.75 2.63 12.49
N MET A 223 8.11 1.92 13.57
CA MET A 223 7.15 1.38 14.53
C MET A 223 6.37 2.48 15.25
N TYR A 224 7.08 3.50 15.73
CA TYR A 224 6.47 4.67 16.36
C TYR A 224 5.48 5.35 15.40
N ALA A 225 5.90 5.63 14.16
CA ALA A 225 5.07 6.25 13.15
C ALA A 225 3.77 5.46 12.89
N MET A 226 3.84 4.12 12.80
CA MET A 226 2.65 3.29 12.68
C MET A 226 1.77 3.37 13.95
N LEU A 227 2.36 3.27 15.14
CA LEU A 227 1.59 3.31 16.38
C LEU A 227 0.94 4.68 16.62
N ALA A 228 1.61 5.77 16.27
CA ALA A 228 1.12 7.15 16.41
C ALA A 228 -0.14 7.43 15.56
N THR A 229 -0.49 6.55 14.63
CA THR A 229 -1.76 6.60 13.91
C THR A 229 -2.97 6.17 14.75
N GLU A 230 -2.74 5.43 15.83
CA GLU A 230 -3.77 4.77 16.65
C GLU A 230 -4.73 3.84 15.89
N THR A 231 -4.36 3.46 14.67
CA THR A 231 -5.16 2.55 13.86
C THR A 231 -4.96 1.11 14.32
N ARG A 232 -6.02 0.30 14.25
CA ARG A 232 -5.90 -1.16 14.42
C ARG A 232 -5.01 -1.78 13.33
N LEU A 233 -4.95 -1.14 12.16
CA LEU A 233 -4.10 -1.54 11.06
C LEU A 233 -2.61 -1.48 11.40
N ALA A 234 -2.19 -0.52 12.24
CA ALA A 234 -0.82 -0.46 12.77
C ALA A 234 -0.46 -1.75 13.51
N LEU A 235 -1.37 -2.25 14.35
CA LEU A 235 -1.15 -3.47 15.12
C LEU A 235 -1.05 -4.70 14.21
N VAL A 236 -1.89 -4.80 13.19
CA VAL A 236 -1.82 -5.88 12.18
C VAL A 236 -0.47 -5.85 11.45
N SER A 237 -0.03 -4.66 11.03
CA SER A 237 1.22 -4.48 10.30
C SER A 237 2.45 -4.83 11.15
N LEU A 238 2.46 -4.37 12.41
CA LEU A 238 3.51 -4.67 13.39
C LEU A 238 3.56 -6.15 13.74
N ALA A 239 2.40 -6.80 13.92
CA ALA A 239 2.33 -8.24 14.13
C ALA A 239 2.88 -9.02 12.92
N ALA A 240 2.51 -8.62 11.70
CA ALA A 240 3.02 -9.25 10.48
C ALA A 240 4.56 -9.12 10.36
N LEU A 241 5.11 -7.92 10.62
CA LEU A 241 6.56 -7.69 10.65
C LEU A 241 7.26 -8.51 11.75
N ALA A 242 6.69 -8.55 12.96
CA ALA A 242 7.25 -9.24 14.11
C ALA A 242 7.26 -10.77 13.92
N VAL A 243 6.24 -11.34 13.27
CA VAL A 243 6.14 -12.79 13.00
C VAL A 243 6.97 -13.21 11.80
N PHE A 244 6.92 -12.46 10.70
CA PHE A 244 7.60 -12.87 9.47
C PHE A 244 9.12 -12.95 9.66
N TYR A 245 9.69 -11.95 10.32
CA TYR A 245 11.13 -11.85 10.45
C TYR A 245 11.81 -13.06 11.10
N PRO A 246 11.37 -13.58 12.27
CA PRO A 246 11.97 -14.78 12.87
C PRO A 246 11.70 -16.05 12.06
N VAL A 247 10.52 -16.19 11.46
CA VAL A 247 10.19 -17.33 10.58
C VAL A 247 11.15 -17.39 9.41
N ALA A 248 11.35 -16.25 8.79
CA ALA A 248 12.25 -16.14 7.67
C ALA A 248 13.70 -16.42 8.16
N LEU A 249 14.14 -15.88 9.30
CA LEU A 249 15.51 -16.12 9.79
C LEU A 249 15.76 -17.59 10.14
N LEU A 250 14.74 -18.28 10.65
CA LEU A 250 14.79 -19.72 10.89
C LEU A 250 15.02 -20.49 9.58
N ILE A 251 14.28 -20.15 8.52
CA ILE A 251 14.45 -20.72 7.17
C ILE A 251 15.89 -20.46 6.67
N TYR A 252 16.41 -19.25 6.85
CA TYR A 252 17.80 -18.91 6.47
C TYR A 252 18.84 -19.68 7.29
N LYS A 253 18.62 -19.87 8.60
CA LYS A 253 19.52 -20.65 9.47
C LYS A 253 19.63 -22.10 9.00
N VAL A 254 18.49 -22.74 8.73
CA VAL A 254 18.39 -24.16 8.34
C VAL A 254 19.16 -24.46 7.04
N LYS A 255 19.22 -23.51 6.11
CA LYS A 255 19.93 -23.70 4.83
C LYS A 255 21.34 -23.10 4.80
N THR A 256 21.59 -22.24 5.77
CA THR A 256 22.63 -21.21 5.81
C THR A 256 24.05 -21.63 6.16
N ALA A 257 24.11 -22.42 7.23
CA ALA A 257 25.23 -22.53 8.18
C ALA A 257 25.81 -21.19 8.71
N ASP A 258 25.36 -20.03 8.25
CA ASP A 258 25.79 -18.68 8.65
C ASP A 258 25.21 -18.27 10.02
N GLY A 259 25.73 -18.90 11.07
CA GLY A 259 25.26 -18.71 12.44
C GLY A 259 25.45 -17.29 12.98
N GLU A 260 26.45 -16.55 12.50
CA GLU A 260 26.72 -15.18 12.97
C GLU A 260 25.67 -14.19 12.45
N THR A 261 25.31 -14.27 11.16
CA THR A 261 24.25 -13.42 10.59
C THR A 261 22.91 -13.72 11.24
N VAL A 262 22.60 -14.99 11.48
CA VAL A 262 21.39 -15.41 12.21
C VAL A 262 21.39 -14.87 13.63
N LYS A 263 22.50 -14.98 14.36
CA LYS A 263 22.62 -14.44 15.73
C LYS A 263 22.39 -12.93 15.76
N ARG A 264 23.04 -12.17 14.86
CA ARG A 264 22.83 -10.72 14.76
C ARG A 264 21.38 -10.36 14.48
N ALA A 265 20.76 -11.04 13.52
CA ALA A 265 19.38 -10.78 13.15
C ALA A 265 18.39 -11.14 14.27
N PHE A 266 18.65 -12.24 15.00
CA PHE A 266 17.88 -12.60 16.19
C PHE A 266 18.02 -11.56 17.31
N MET A 267 19.24 -11.08 17.59
CA MET A 267 19.46 -10.01 18.57
C MET A 267 18.74 -8.72 18.17
N HIS A 268 18.75 -8.38 16.88
CA HIS A 268 18.00 -7.23 16.35
C HIS A 268 16.49 -7.41 16.57
N TRP A 269 15.96 -8.60 16.29
CA TRP A 269 14.55 -8.92 16.53
C TRP A 269 14.18 -8.81 18.01
N CYS A 270 15.00 -9.34 18.93
CA CYS A 270 14.79 -9.17 20.37
C CYS A 270 14.78 -7.68 20.77
N GLY A 271 15.70 -6.88 20.20
CA GLY A 271 15.72 -5.43 20.41
C GLY A 271 14.45 -4.75 19.90
N ILE A 272 13.94 -5.14 18.73
CA ILE A 272 12.68 -4.65 18.18
C ILE A 272 11.50 -5.00 19.09
N VAL A 273 11.39 -6.26 19.52
CA VAL A 273 10.31 -6.71 20.41
C VAL A 273 10.33 -5.93 21.73
N LEU A 274 11.51 -5.71 22.31
CA LEU A 274 11.65 -4.90 23.51
C LEU A 274 11.21 -3.45 23.28
N ILE A 275 11.64 -2.82 22.19
CA ILE A 275 11.25 -1.44 21.83
C ILE A 275 9.75 -1.34 21.60
N LEU A 276 9.17 -2.27 20.81
CA LEU A 276 7.74 -2.31 20.54
C LEU A 276 6.94 -2.49 21.83
N THR A 277 7.38 -3.37 22.72
CA THR A 277 6.73 -3.60 24.02
C THR A 277 6.78 -2.34 24.88
N ALA A 278 7.94 -1.67 24.96
CA ALA A 278 8.08 -0.41 25.69
C ALA A 278 7.20 0.70 25.10
N MET A 279 7.14 0.84 23.78
CA MET A 279 6.27 1.81 23.09
C MET A 279 4.79 1.54 23.38
N LEU A 280 4.34 0.29 23.25
CA LEU A 280 2.95 -0.08 23.55
C LEU A 280 2.61 0.16 25.02
N LEU A 281 3.51 -0.17 25.96
CA LEU A 281 3.29 0.11 27.38
C LEU A 281 3.16 1.61 27.66
N VAL A 282 4.03 2.44 27.07
CA VAL A 282 3.94 3.90 27.20
C VAL A 282 2.64 4.42 26.60
N MET A 283 2.23 3.93 25.43
CA MET A 283 1.00 4.38 24.78
C MET A 283 -0.25 3.96 25.55
N ILE A 284 -0.31 2.72 26.02
CA ILE A 284 -1.48 2.18 26.73
C ILE A 284 -1.54 2.72 28.16
N LEU A 285 -0.45 2.62 28.93
CA LEU A 285 -0.44 2.98 30.35
C LEU A 285 -0.22 4.47 30.59
N GLY A 286 0.59 5.11 29.75
CA GLY A 286 0.92 6.53 29.90
C GLY A 286 -0.11 7.45 29.26
N PHE A 287 -0.65 7.08 28.10
CA PHE A 287 -1.56 7.94 27.32
C PHE A 287 -2.97 7.37 27.16
N GLY A 288 -3.26 6.16 27.65
CA GLY A 288 -4.57 5.53 27.48
C GLY A 288 -4.91 5.15 26.03
N LYS A 289 -3.95 5.28 25.10
CA LYS A 289 -4.14 5.02 23.67
C LYS A 289 -4.45 3.54 23.43
N PHE A 290 -5.17 3.24 22.36
CA PHE A 290 -5.62 1.89 21.95
C PHE A 290 -6.61 1.17 22.87
N LYS A 291 -6.83 1.57 24.13
CA LYS A 291 -7.73 0.86 25.06
C LYS A 291 -9.13 0.66 24.45
N GLN A 292 -9.73 1.74 23.98
CA GLN A 292 -11.05 1.71 23.35
C GLN A 292 -11.07 0.88 22.06
N LYS A 293 -10.03 1.00 21.22
CA LYS A 293 -9.94 0.23 19.96
C LYS A 293 -9.77 -1.27 20.22
N MET A 294 -9.10 -1.66 21.31
CA MET A 294 -9.01 -3.05 21.75
C MET A 294 -10.34 -3.57 22.28
N GLU A 295 -11.04 -2.78 23.11
CA GLU A 295 -12.38 -3.10 23.61
C GLU A 295 -13.36 -3.27 22.44
N LEU A 296 -13.32 -2.37 21.45
CA LEU A 296 -14.11 -2.48 20.21
C LEU A 296 -13.77 -3.76 19.42
N THR A 297 -12.48 -4.12 19.34
CA THR A 297 -12.09 -5.35 18.64
C THR A 297 -12.64 -6.59 19.37
N LEU A 298 -12.60 -6.59 20.70
CA LEU A 298 -13.15 -7.66 21.51
C LEU A 298 -14.68 -7.73 21.38
N SER A 299 -15.39 -6.60 21.35
CA SER A 299 -16.84 -6.58 21.15
C SER A 299 -17.24 -7.06 19.74
N GLU A 300 -16.49 -6.67 18.70
CA GLU A 300 -16.69 -7.17 17.32
C GLU A 300 -16.49 -8.70 17.25
N ILE A 301 -15.43 -9.23 17.87
CA ILE A 301 -15.14 -10.67 17.90
C ILE A 301 -16.24 -11.45 18.65
N ASN A 302 -16.76 -10.87 19.72
CA ASN A 302 -17.81 -11.48 20.53
C ASN A 302 -19.22 -11.28 19.93
N GLY A 303 -19.35 -10.55 18.82
CA GLY A 303 -20.63 -10.24 18.19
C GLY A 303 -21.51 -9.30 19.01
N THR A 304 -20.94 -8.55 19.95
CA THR A 304 -21.66 -7.62 20.84
C THR A 304 -21.51 -6.15 20.43
N ALA A 305 -20.72 -5.86 19.39
CA ALA A 305 -20.59 -4.50 18.84
C ALA A 305 -21.87 -4.09 18.11
N THR A 306 -22.34 -2.85 18.33
CA THR A 306 -23.48 -2.25 17.62
C THR A 306 -23.04 -0.98 16.91
N PHE A 307 -23.30 -0.87 15.61
CA PHE A 307 -22.75 0.19 14.75
C PHE A 307 -23.10 1.62 15.21
N SER A 308 -24.30 1.85 15.75
CA SER A 308 -24.77 3.18 16.18
C SER A 308 -24.16 3.63 17.51
N GLN A 309 -24.22 2.78 18.55
CA GLN A 309 -23.74 3.14 19.89
C GLN A 309 -22.21 3.19 19.99
N ASP A 310 -21.48 2.41 19.17
CA ASP A 310 -20.01 2.34 19.22
C ASP A 310 -19.34 3.43 18.37
N ALA A 311 -20.00 3.88 17.29
CA ALA A 311 -19.59 5.10 16.57
C ALA A 311 -19.82 6.35 17.43
N GLU A 312 -20.93 6.41 18.17
CA GLU A 312 -21.19 7.47 19.17
C GLU A 312 -20.22 7.40 20.35
N LYS A 313 -19.89 6.22 20.90
CA LYS A 313 -18.87 6.11 21.96
C LYS A 313 -17.47 6.47 21.49
N ALA A 314 -17.12 6.18 20.24
CA ALA A 314 -15.85 6.65 19.65
C ALA A 314 -15.83 8.18 19.49
N ARG A 315 -17.00 8.81 19.24
CA ARG A 315 -17.18 10.27 19.20
C ARG A 315 -17.18 10.89 20.61
N SER A 316 -17.88 10.31 21.59
CA SER A 316 -18.02 10.84 22.96
C SER A 316 -16.75 10.67 23.80
N ALA A 317 -15.97 9.62 23.58
CA ALA A 317 -14.62 9.46 24.14
C ALA A 317 -13.68 10.61 23.73
N GLY A 318 -14.06 11.37 22.70
CA GLY A 318 -13.38 12.58 22.32
C GLY A 318 -13.82 13.85 23.04
N ASN A 319 -15.02 13.88 23.62
CA ASN A 319 -15.62 15.04 24.27
C ASN A 319 -15.61 14.99 25.80
N GLU A 320 -15.32 13.84 26.41
CA GLU A 320 -15.43 13.70 27.88
C GLU A 320 -14.24 14.27 28.69
N THR A 321 -13.27 14.94 28.06
CA THR A 321 -12.24 15.71 28.77
C THR A 321 -12.20 17.13 28.25
N VAL A 322 -13.17 17.93 28.67
CA VAL A 322 -13.08 19.34 29.08
C VAL A 322 -14.53 19.85 29.17
N SER A 323 -15.06 19.87 30.39
CA SER A 323 -16.10 20.82 30.74
C SER A 323 -15.44 22.20 30.73
N ASP A 324 -15.83 23.08 29.81
CA ASP A 324 -15.71 24.50 30.07
C ASP A 324 -16.87 25.29 29.46
N ASP A 325 -17.50 26.03 30.36
CA ASP A 325 -18.45 27.11 30.16
C ASP A 325 -17.86 28.16 29.20
N SER A 326 -18.61 28.50 28.15
CA SER A 326 -18.86 29.92 27.83
C SER A 326 -19.87 30.06 26.69
N SER A 327 -20.97 30.71 27.04
CA SER A 327 -22.01 31.26 26.19
C SER A 327 -21.57 32.52 25.43
N GLN A 328 -22.35 32.87 24.39
CA GLN A 328 -22.50 34.17 23.68
C GLN A 328 -21.62 34.33 22.42
N SER A 329 -22.18 34.15 21.21
CA SER A 329 -22.98 35.07 20.38
C SER A 329 -22.15 36.11 19.64
N GLU A 330 -22.14 36.07 18.30
CA GLU A 330 -22.71 37.14 17.47
C GLU A 330 -22.77 36.72 15.99
N ASP A 331 -23.82 37.23 15.37
CA ASP A 331 -24.34 37.07 14.02
C ASP A 331 -23.66 38.12 13.13
N ASP A 332 -23.23 37.76 11.91
CA ASP A 332 -23.03 38.74 10.84
C ASP A 332 -23.02 38.05 9.48
N GLY A 333 -24.05 38.35 8.69
CA GLY A 333 -24.25 37.84 7.35
C GLY A 333 -23.47 38.60 6.29
N LEU A 334 -22.91 37.86 5.34
CA LEU A 334 -22.52 38.37 4.03
C LEU A 334 -22.69 37.25 3.00
N ALA A 335 -23.54 37.53 2.01
CA ALA A 335 -23.82 36.67 0.87
C ALA A 335 -22.64 36.67 -0.10
N ASP A 336 -22.14 35.49 -0.47
CA ASP A 336 -21.26 35.34 -1.63
C ASP A 336 -21.58 34.06 -2.44
N ALA A 337 -21.35 34.16 -3.73
CA ALA A 337 -22.01 33.42 -4.79
C ALA A 337 -21.45 32.00 -5.03
N GLY A 338 -22.20 30.99 -4.58
CA GLY A 338 -22.63 29.83 -5.37
C GLY A 338 -21.59 29.06 -6.21
N VAL A 339 -20.46 28.65 -5.63
CA VAL A 339 -19.81 27.39 -5.99
C VAL A 339 -20.22 26.40 -4.90
N GLY A 340 -20.99 25.36 -5.27
CA GLY A 340 -21.58 24.42 -4.31
C GLY A 340 -20.53 23.65 -3.52
N MET A 341 -20.09 24.23 -2.41
CA MET A 341 -19.54 23.49 -1.29
C MET A 341 -20.66 22.63 -0.72
N LEU A 342 -20.37 21.34 -0.52
CA LEU A 342 -21.21 20.43 0.26
C LEU A 342 -21.53 21.11 1.60
N GLN A 343 -22.81 21.11 1.96
CA GLN A 343 -23.28 21.79 3.15
C GLN A 343 -22.67 21.12 4.38
N LYS A 344 -22.40 21.93 5.41
CA LYS A 344 -21.89 21.49 6.72
C LYS A 344 -22.83 20.50 7.45
N ASP A 345 -24.03 20.29 6.91
CA ASP A 345 -25.05 19.35 7.37
C ASP A 345 -25.06 18.00 6.61
N ASP A 346 -24.16 17.81 5.63
CA ASP A 346 -23.91 16.53 4.97
C ASP A 346 -23.03 15.61 5.85
N ASP A 347 -23.28 15.52 7.16
CA ASP A 347 -22.79 14.36 7.92
C ASP A 347 -23.50 13.15 7.30
N PRO A 348 -22.79 12.20 6.65
CA PRO A 348 -23.41 11.00 6.08
C PRO A 348 -24.11 10.13 7.15
N MET A 349 -24.06 10.56 8.42
CA MET A 349 -24.63 9.92 9.57
C MET A 349 -25.89 10.61 10.14
N ASN A 350 -26.41 11.71 9.57
CA ASN A 350 -27.61 12.38 10.12
C ASN A 350 -28.96 11.72 9.74
N GLY A 351 -28.99 10.40 9.51
CA GLY A 351 -30.19 9.68 9.09
C GLY A 351 -30.25 8.19 9.44
N TRP A 352 -29.49 7.71 10.44
CA TRP A 352 -29.49 6.27 10.80
C TRP A 352 -30.86 5.80 11.31
N PRO A 353 -31.47 4.76 10.71
CA PRO A 353 -32.61 4.07 11.31
C PRO A 353 -32.16 3.31 12.56
N GLU A 354 -32.98 3.36 13.61
CA GLU A 354 -32.76 2.72 14.91
C GLU A 354 -32.35 1.23 14.81
N GLU A 355 -31.27 0.91 15.52
CA GLU A 355 -30.74 -0.32 16.15
C GLU A 355 -31.00 -1.75 15.60
N GLU A 356 -31.88 -2.00 14.61
CA GLU A 356 -32.27 -3.37 14.22
C GLU A 356 -31.66 -3.91 12.90
N LYS A 357 -30.85 -3.12 12.15
CA LYS A 357 -30.55 -3.45 10.73
C LYS A 357 -29.19 -4.12 10.44
N TYR A 358 -28.26 -4.22 11.40
CA TYR A 358 -26.89 -4.68 11.13
C TYR A 358 -26.52 -5.98 11.84
N THR A 359 -25.95 -6.93 11.10
CA THR A 359 -25.45 -8.20 11.64
C THR A 359 -24.06 -8.03 12.28
N ALA A 360 -23.63 -8.99 13.09
CA ALA A 360 -22.26 -9.04 13.61
C ALA A 360 -21.20 -8.99 12.48
N PHE A 361 -21.50 -9.57 11.32
CA PHE A 361 -20.63 -9.47 10.15
C PHE A 361 -20.58 -8.04 9.60
N ASP A 362 -21.72 -7.33 9.53
CA ASP A 362 -21.74 -5.95 9.05
C ASP A 362 -20.81 -5.05 9.88
N ASN A 363 -20.73 -5.28 11.20
CA ASN A 363 -19.91 -4.50 12.13
C ASN A 363 -18.42 -4.89 12.11
N PHE A 364 -18.07 -6.04 11.53
CA PHE A 364 -16.71 -6.57 11.57
C PHE A 364 -15.66 -5.58 11.02
N ALA A 365 -14.57 -5.40 11.78
CA ALA A 365 -13.42 -4.59 11.42
C ALA A 365 -13.77 -3.13 11.07
N THR A 366 -14.61 -2.48 11.91
CA THR A 366 -15.14 -1.11 11.70
C THR A 366 -15.95 -1.03 10.42
N GLY A 367 -17.01 -1.83 10.32
CA GLY A 367 -17.95 -1.75 9.20
C GLY A 367 -17.44 -2.36 7.88
N ARG A 368 -16.26 -2.99 7.86
CA ARG A 368 -15.72 -3.56 6.62
C ARG A 368 -16.51 -4.75 6.14
N GLY A 369 -17.08 -5.55 7.03
CA GLY A 369 -17.96 -6.64 6.59
C GLY A 369 -19.20 -6.12 5.87
N HIS A 370 -19.75 -4.97 6.27
CA HIS A 370 -20.82 -4.30 5.52
C HIS A 370 -20.35 -3.90 4.10
N ILE A 371 -19.17 -3.28 3.97
CA ILE A 371 -18.57 -2.95 2.68
C ILE A 371 -18.44 -4.20 1.79
N TRP A 372 -17.89 -5.28 2.36
CA TRP A 372 -17.64 -6.53 1.66
C TRP A 372 -18.94 -7.20 1.23
N LYS A 373 -19.99 -7.16 2.06
CA LYS A 373 -21.30 -7.71 1.74
C LYS A 373 -21.89 -7.04 0.49
N PHE A 374 -21.86 -5.71 0.40
CA PHE A 374 -22.35 -4.98 -0.77
C PHE A 374 -21.53 -5.27 -2.03
N GLY A 375 -20.20 -5.22 -1.93
CA GLY A 375 -19.33 -5.54 -3.07
C GLY A 375 -19.52 -6.97 -3.57
N LEU A 376 -19.52 -7.95 -2.65
CA LEU A 376 -19.67 -9.36 -3.01
C LEU A 376 -21.07 -9.69 -3.57
N ALA A 377 -22.11 -8.95 -3.18
CA ALA A 377 -23.46 -9.10 -3.75
C ALA A 377 -23.52 -8.77 -5.26
N CYS A 378 -22.59 -7.95 -5.77
CA CYS A 378 -22.51 -7.60 -7.19
C CYS A 378 -21.69 -8.59 -8.03
N VAL A 379 -20.92 -9.48 -7.39
CA VAL A 379 -20.05 -10.45 -8.09
C VAL A 379 -20.83 -11.40 -8.99
N PRO A 380 -22.00 -11.99 -8.61
CA PRO A 380 -22.71 -12.90 -9.50
C PRO A 380 -23.09 -12.30 -10.86
N SER A 381 -23.46 -11.02 -10.91
CA SER A 381 -23.80 -10.31 -12.15
C SER A 381 -22.57 -9.82 -12.92
N HIS A 382 -21.43 -9.63 -12.27
CA HIS A 382 -20.21 -9.06 -12.87
C HIS A 382 -18.96 -9.95 -12.70
N TRP A 383 -19.14 -11.27 -12.58
CA TRP A 383 -18.10 -12.17 -12.09
C TRP A 383 -16.82 -12.19 -12.96
N ALA A 384 -16.96 -11.97 -14.27
CA ALA A 384 -15.87 -12.11 -15.23
C ALA A 384 -14.90 -10.92 -15.21
N PHE A 385 -15.44 -9.69 -15.34
CA PHE A 385 -14.67 -8.46 -15.53
C PHE A 385 -14.96 -7.37 -14.49
N GLY A 386 -15.80 -7.67 -13.49
CA GLY A 386 -16.18 -6.75 -12.43
C GLY A 386 -17.06 -5.60 -12.90
N VAL A 387 -17.39 -4.70 -11.98
CA VAL A 387 -18.24 -3.52 -12.21
C VAL A 387 -17.49 -2.36 -12.89
N GLY A 388 -16.21 -2.55 -13.21
CA GLY A 388 -15.31 -1.55 -13.78
C GLY A 388 -14.25 -1.09 -12.80
N LEU A 389 -13.12 -0.61 -13.34
CA LEU A 389 -12.02 -0.06 -12.54
C LEU A 389 -12.55 1.00 -11.57
N ASP A 390 -12.21 0.81 -10.30
CA ASP A 390 -12.60 1.68 -9.19
C ASP A 390 -14.10 1.99 -9.02
N ASN A 391 -14.99 1.17 -9.56
CA ASN A 391 -16.44 1.32 -9.43
C ASN A 391 -17.04 0.67 -8.18
N TYR A 392 -16.28 0.54 -7.09
CA TYR A 392 -16.79 -0.17 -5.91
C TYR A 392 -18.06 0.50 -5.33
N ARG A 393 -18.14 1.84 -5.37
CA ARG A 393 -19.31 2.60 -4.90
C ARG A 393 -20.60 2.22 -5.63
N TRP A 394 -20.52 1.81 -6.90
CA TRP A 394 -21.69 1.38 -7.68
C TRP A 394 -22.42 0.22 -7.01
N CYS A 395 -21.68 -0.65 -6.30
CA CYS A 395 -22.27 -1.78 -5.60
C CYS A 395 -23.24 -1.34 -4.50
N PHE A 396 -23.06 -0.17 -3.88
CA PHE A 396 -23.98 0.32 -2.85
C PHE A 396 -25.29 0.81 -3.44
N THR A 397 -25.22 1.46 -4.60
CA THR A 397 -26.39 2.06 -5.25
C THR A 397 -27.19 1.05 -6.09
N HIS A 398 -26.60 -0.10 -6.44
CA HIS A 398 -27.21 -1.06 -7.37
C HIS A 398 -27.12 -2.53 -6.92
N ALA A 399 -26.62 -2.83 -5.70
CA ALA A 399 -26.58 -4.21 -5.21
C ALA A 399 -27.99 -4.83 -5.19
N PRO A 400 -28.18 -6.00 -5.81
CA PRO A 400 -29.48 -6.65 -5.82
C PRO A 400 -29.84 -7.09 -4.40
N ASN A 401 -31.02 -6.69 -3.93
CA ASN A 401 -31.61 -7.10 -2.64
C ASN A 401 -30.97 -6.48 -1.38
N LEU A 402 -30.22 -5.39 -1.50
CA LEU A 402 -29.77 -4.61 -0.35
C LEU A 402 -30.43 -3.23 -0.34
N PRO A 403 -30.82 -2.70 0.83
CA PRO A 403 -31.38 -1.35 0.93
C PRO A 403 -30.37 -0.31 0.41
N HIS A 404 -30.83 0.60 -0.44
CA HIS A 404 -29.98 1.60 -1.11
C HIS A 404 -29.90 2.94 -0.36
N ASP A 405 -30.60 3.06 0.76
CA ASP A 405 -30.63 4.22 1.67
C ASP A 405 -29.48 4.20 2.69
N THR A 406 -28.44 3.39 2.45
CA THR A 406 -27.34 3.19 3.38
C THR A 406 -26.09 3.99 2.99
N TRP A 407 -25.24 4.22 3.97
CA TRP A 407 -23.86 4.66 3.78
C TRP A 407 -23.16 3.90 2.65
N SER A 408 -22.34 4.60 1.85
CA SER A 408 -21.62 4.01 0.70
C SER A 408 -20.11 4.20 0.80
N GLN A 409 -19.35 3.34 0.13
CA GLN A 409 -17.89 3.42 0.12
C GLN A 409 -17.30 3.24 -1.27
N GLY A 410 -16.28 4.05 -1.58
CA GLY A 410 -15.56 4.05 -2.87
C GLY A 410 -14.58 2.90 -3.04
N LYS A 411 -14.14 2.27 -1.94
CA LYS A 411 -13.14 1.21 -1.94
C LYS A 411 -13.58 -0.01 -1.11
N GLY A 412 -13.24 -1.20 -1.59
CA GLY A 412 -13.49 -2.46 -0.90
C GLY A 412 -12.72 -2.70 0.40
N HIS A 413 -11.71 -1.90 0.75
CA HIS A 413 -11.04 -2.00 2.06
C HIS A 413 -10.45 -3.41 2.34
N ASN A 414 -10.19 -4.14 1.27
CA ASN A 414 -9.52 -5.42 1.17
C ASN A 414 -9.10 -5.55 -0.29
N GLU A 415 -7.81 -5.63 -0.59
CA GLU A 415 -7.34 -5.60 -1.98
C GLU A 415 -7.91 -6.74 -2.82
N LEU A 416 -8.04 -7.97 -2.28
CA LEU A 416 -8.54 -9.11 -3.05
C LEU A 416 -10.03 -8.96 -3.37
N ILE A 417 -10.83 -8.54 -2.39
CA ILE A 417 -12.25 -8.26 -2.62
C ILE A 417 -12.39 -7.09 -3.59
N HIS A 418 -11.56 -6.06 -3.47
CA HIS A 418 -11.55 -4.94 -4.38
C HIS A 418 -11.33 -5.41 -5.83
N TYR A 419 -10.25 -6.16 -6.10
CA TYR A 419 -9.98 -6.68 -7.45
C TYR A 419 -11.08 -7.62 -7.96
N LEU A 420 -11.65 -8.48 -7.11
CA LEU A 420 -12.75 -9.35 -7.50
C LEU A 420 -13.98 -8.56 -7.95
N VAL A 421 -14.35 -7.52 -7.18
CA VAL A 421 -15.55 -6.73 -7.42
C VAL A 421 -15.35 -5.79 -8.61
N THR A 422 -14.23 -5.08 -8.69
CA THR A 422 -14.02 -4.05 -9.73
C THR A 422 -13.48 -4.63 -11.03
N GLN A 423 -12.68 -5.70 -10.99
CA GLN A 423 -11.98 -6.24 -12.16
C GLN A 423 -12.29 -7.71 -12.46
N GLY A 424 -13.09 -8.37 -11.62
CA GLY A 424 -13.56 -9.73 -11.85
C GLY A 424 -12.56 -10.84 -11.52
N VAL A 425 -13.00 -12.09 -11.68
CA VAL A 425 -12.25 -13.29 -11.27
C VAL A 425 -10.95 -13.46 -12.06
N PHE A 426 -10.90 -13.06 -13.33
CA PHE A 426 -9.70 -13.23 -14.15
C PHE A 426 -8.55 -12.33 -13.68
N GLN A 427 -8.87 -11.09 -13.30
CA GLN A 427 -7.88 -10.22 -12.68
C GLN A 427 -7.45 -10.76 -11.32
N LEU A 428 -8.40 -11.18 -10.48
CA LEU A 428 -8.07 -11.76 -9.16
C LEU A 428 -7.12 -12.96 -9.30
N LEU A 429 -7.40 -13.89 -10.20
CA LEU A 429 -6.55 -15.06 -10.45
C LEU A 429 -5.16 -14.66 -10.97
N THR A 430 -5.07 -13.61 -11.80
CA THR A 430 -3.79 -13.08 -12.28
C THR A 430 -2.96 -12.54 -11.13
N ILE A 431 -3.58 -11.79 -10.22
CA ILE A 431 -2.93 -11.22 -9.03
C ILE A 431 -2.52 -12.31 -8.05
N LEU A 432 -3.40 -13.28 -7.76
CA LEU A 432 -3.07 -14.43 -6.90
C LEU A 432 -1.92 -15.26 -7.49
N THR A 433 -1.90 -15.45 -8.81
CA THR A 433 -0.80 -16.13 -9.50
C THR A 433 0.50 -15.35 -9.38
N LEU A 434 0.45 -14.02 -9.56
CA LEU A 434 1.60 -13.13 -9.39
C LEU A 434 2.14 -13.20 -7.96
N LEU A 435 1.28 -13.10 -6.95
CA LEU A 435 1.67 -13.16 -5.53
C LEU A 435 2.27 -14.53 -5.19
N GLY A 436 1.59 -15.62 -5.56
CA GLY A 436 2.11 -16.97 -5.36
C GLY A 436 3.47 -17.18 -6.02
N TYR A 437 3.62 -16.71 -7.26
CA TYR A 437 4.89 -16.77 -7.99
C TYR A 437 5.99 -15.89 -7.35
N THR A 438 5.64 -14.71 -6.84
CA THR A 438 6.52 -13.81 -6.07
C THR A 438 7.09 -14.54 -4.86
N PHE A 439 6.25 -15.20 -4.06
CA PHE A 439 6.70 -15.96 -2.91
C PHE A 439 7.57 -17.16 -3.32
N ILE A 440 7.18 -17.92 -4.35
CA ILE A 440 7.94 -19.07 -4.82
C ILE A 440 9.34 -18.65 -5.31
N VAL A 441 9.43 -17.63 -6.16
CA VAL A 441 10.70 -17.13 -6.70
C VAL A 441 11.53 -16.48 -5.60
N GLY A 442 10.92 -15.65 -4.77
CA GLY A 442 11.60 -14.94 -3.69
C GLY A 442 12.18 -15.89 -2.64
N ILE A 443 11.39 -16.87 -2.17
CA ILE A 443 11.88 -17.89 -1.23
C ILE A 443 12.96 -18.75 -1.88
N ARG A 444 12.76 -19.18 -3.13
CA ARG A 444 13.78 -19.95 -3.86
C ARG A 444 15.09 -19.18 -3.97
N THR A 445 15.04 -17.90 -4.31
CA THR A 445 16.23 -17.04 -4.46
C THR A 445 16.90 -16.80 -3.12
N ALA A 446 16.13 -16.51 -2.07
CA ALA A 446 16.64 -16.37 -0.69
C ALA A 446 17.37 -17.62 -0.20
N LEU A 447 16.91 -18.81 -0.62
CA LEU A 447 17.47 -20.09 -0.19
C LEU A 447 18.60 -20.63 -1.08
N LYS A 448 18.57 -20.36 -2.38
CA LYS A 448 19.39 -21.08 -3.37
C LYS A 448 20.34 -20.19 -4.17
N ALA A 449 20.24 -18.86 -4.09
CA ALA A 449 21.21 -18.01 -4.79
C ALA A 449 22.62 -18.23 -4.23
N GLU A 450 23.63 -18.29 -5.10
CA GLU A 450 25.02 -18.52 -4.69
C GLU A 450 25.59 -17.31 -3.95
N ASP A 451 25.20 -16.12 -4.39
CA ASP A 451 25.61 -14.85 -3.81
C ASP A 451 24.82 -14.52 -2.52
N LYS A 452 25.57 -14.30 -1.43
CA LYS A 452 25.02 -13.96 -0.11
C LYS A 452 24.17 -12.68 -0.16
N GLU A 453 24.60 -11.66 -0.88
CA GLU A 453 23.87 -10.39 -0.97
C GLU A 453 22.49 -10.59 -1.61
N THR A 454 22.44 -11.31 -2.73
CA THR A 454 21.20 -11.67 -3.44
C THR A 454 20.25 -12.45 -2.54
N ARG A 455 20.76 -13.41 -1.77
CA ARG A 455 19.94 -14.17 -0.81
C ARG A 455 19.29 -13.26 0.24
N LEU A 456 20.09 -12.42 0.88
CA LEU A 456 19.64 -11.51 1.92
C LEU A 456 18.71 -10.40 1.37
N THR A 457 18.95 -9.91 0.16
CA THR A 457 18.06 -8.94 -0.49
C THR A 457 16.72 -9.58 -0.82
N SER A 458 16.71 -10.80 -1.37
CA SER A 458 15.47 -11.51 -1.66
C SER A 458 14.65 -11.78 -0.39
N PHE A 459 15.34 -12.10 0.70
CA PHE A 459 14.74 -12.28 2.02
C PHE A 459 14.01 -11.04 2.53
N LEU A 460 14.69 -9.90 2.49
CA LEU A 460 14.16 -8.59 2.87
C LEU A 460 12.91 -8.26 2.04
N LEU A 461 13.00 -8.40 0.71
CA LEU A 461 11.91 -8.02 -0.19
C LEU A 461 10.67 -8.91 -0.03
N VAL A 462 10.83 -10.22 0.18
CA VAL A 462 9.70 -11.13 0.46
C VAL A 462 9.00 -10.73 1.75
N GLY A 463 9.74 -10.30 2.78
CA GLY A 463 9.17 -9.83 4.03
C GLY A 463 8.36 -8.55 3.89
N MET A 464 8.86 -7.61 3.10
CA MET A 464 8.09 -6.41 2.75
C MET A 464 6.78 -6.77 2.05
N VAL A 465 6.82 -7.68 1.06
CA VAL A 465 5.63 -8.11 0.33
C VAL A 465 4.62 -8.77 1.27
N LEU A 466 5.06 -9.70 2.13
CA LEU A 466 4.14 -10.40 3.04
C LEU A 466 3.53 -9.46 4.08
N ALA A 467 4.33 -8.58 4.69
CA ALA A 467 3.84 -7.66 5.71
C ALA A 467 2.80 -6.69 5.12
N TYR A 468 3.06 -6.17 3.92
CA TYR A 468 2.10 -5.36 3.20
C TYR A 468 0.83 -6.14 2.85
N PHE A 469 0.96 -7.35 2.33
CA PHE A 469 -0.19 -8.18 1.96
C PHE A 469 -1.09 -8.50 3.16
N ALA A 470 -0.50 -8.76 4.34
CA ALA A 470 -1.27 -9.01 5.56
C ALA A 470 -2.16 -7.82 5.94
N GLN A 471 -1.62 -6.60 5.92
CA GLN A 471 -2.41 -5.40 6.22
C GLN A 471 -3.39 -5.05 5.09
N SER A 472 -3.10 -5.38 3.83
CA SER A 472 -3.97 -5.05 2.69
C SER A 472 -5.27 -5.85 2.66
N MET A 473 -5.40 -6.89 3.48
CA MET A 473 -6.69 -7.56 3.74
C MET A 473 -7.66 -6.67 4.52
N PHE A 474 -7.15 -5.63 5.16
CA PHE A 474 -7.89 -4.62 5.91
C PHE A 474 -7.42 -3.21 5.51
N ASN A 475 -7.10 -3.00 4.25
CA ASN A 475 -6.80 -1.66 3.74
C ASN A 475 -7.12 -1.57 2.25
N SER A 476 -7.04 -0.36 1.72
CA SER A 476 -7.14 -0.08 0.28
C SER A 476 -5.77 0.35 -0.23
N SER A 477 -5.39 -0.13 -1.41
CA SER A 477 -4.29 0.48 -2.17
C SER A 477 -4.73 1.85 -2.68
N ILE A 478 -3.79 2.79 -2.69
CA ILE A 478 -3.94 4.09 -3.33
C ILE A 478 -2.61 4.53 -3.92
N VAL A 479 -2.64 5.61 -4.70
CA VAL A 479 -1.52 6.14 -5.50
C VAL A 479 -0.23 6.40 -4.73
N ASN A 480 -0.30 6.70 -3.43
CA ASN A 480 0.91 7.01 -2.63
C ASN A 480 1.57 5.79 -1.99
N ILE A 481 0.98 4.60 -2.14
CA ILE A 481 1.50 3.35 -1.56
C ILE A 481 1.74 2.32 -2.65
N ALA A 482 0.77 2.13 -3.55
CA ALA A 482 0.78 1.08 -4.55
C ALA A 482 2.09 1.07 -5.37
N PRO A 483 2.63 2.20 -5.84
CA PRO A 483 3.92 2.22 -6.55
C PRO A 483 5.03 1.48 -5.81
N TYR A 484 5.19 1.72 -4.50
CA TYR A 484 6.21 1.08 -3.68
C TYR A 484 6.02 -0.43 -3.58
N TYR A 485 4.78 -0.88 -3.40
CA TYR A 485 4.45 -2.30 -3.32
C TYR A 485 4.75 -3.03 -4.64
N TRP A 486 4.28 -2.48 -5.76
CA TRP A 486 4.50 -3.06 -7.08
C TRP A 486 5.97 -3.06 -7.51
N ILE A 487 6.74 -2.01 -7.17
CA ILE A 487 8.21 -2.01 -7.33
C ILE A 487 8.84 -3.15 -6.54
N THR A 488 8.41 -3.35 -5.29
CA THR A 488 8.95 -4.41 -4.42
C THR A 488 8.70 -5.80 -5.02
N ILE A 489 7.50 -6.07 -5.53
CA ILE A 489 7.18 -7.30 -6.27
C ILE A 489 8.13 -7.47 -7.47
N GLY A 490 8.31 -6.41 -8.27
CA GLY A 490 9.21 -6.41 -9.41
C GLY A 490 10.65 -6.77 -9.04
N LEU A 491 11.16 -6.22 -7.93
CA LEU A 491 12.52 -6.50 -7.44
C LEU A 491 12.69 -7.95 -6.96
N VAL A 492 11.67 -8.54 -6.31
CA VAL A 492 11.67 -9.98 -5.98
C VAL A 492 11.74 -10.81 -7.26
N LEU A 493 11.03 -10.37 -8.29
CA LEU A 493 10.92 -11.03 -9.58
C LEU A 493 11.92 -10.52 -10.61
N CYS A 494 13.12 -10.07 -10.21
CA CYS A 494 14.15 -9.74 -11.19
C CYS A 494 14.38 -10.89 -12.19
N LYS A 495 14.53 -10.58 -13.49
CA LYS A 495 14.66 -11.58 -14.57
C LYS A 495 15.77 -12.62 -14.32
N ASP A 496 16.85 -12.25 -13.64
CA ASP A 496 17.94 -13.17 -13.24
C ASP A 496 17.51 -14.21 -12.20
N ALA A 497 16.50 -13.89 -11.39
CA ALA A 497 15.92 -14.79 -10.40
C ALA A 497 14.86 -15.73 -10.98
N GLN A 498 14.44 -15.50 -12.23
CA GLN A 498 13.34 -16.22 -12.89
C GLN A 498 13.83 -17.24 -13.93
N ARG A 499 12.92 -18.12 -14.36
CA ARG A 499 13.16 -19.02 -15.51
C ARG A 499 12.39 -18.53 -16.72
N PRO A 500 13.04 -18.38 -17.89
CA PRO A 500 12.33 -17.98 -19.10
C PRO A 500 11.49 -19.14 -19.64
N PHE A 501 10.39 -18.81 -20.32
CA PHE A 501 9.58 -19.75 -21.08
C PHE A 501 10.41 -20.44 -22.16
N GLY A 502 10.07 -21.69 -22.46
CA GLY A 502 10.74 -22.47 -23.50
C GLY A 502 12.16 -22.96 -23.12
N TYR A 503 12.63 -22.75 -21.89
CA TYR A 503 13.89 -23.35 -21.42
C TYR A 503 13.76 -24.87 -21.27
N ARG A 504 14.01 -25.61 -22.36
CA ARG A 504 14.23 -27.07 -22.30
C ARG A 504 15.63 -27.32 -21.74
N LYS A 505 15.72 -28.18 -20.73
CA LYS A 505 16.96 -28.66 -20.07
C LYS A 505 17.93 -29.44 -21.00
N SER A 506 17.88 -29.29 -22.32
CA SER A 506 18.59 -30.16 -23.27
C SER A 506 20.05 -29.79 -23.53
N LEU A 507 20.71 -29.02 -22.65
CA LEU A 507 22.13 -28.66 -22.81
C LEU A 507 23.06 -29.17 -21.70
N LYS A 508 22.54 -29.83 -20.66
CA LYS A 508 23.40 -30.51 -19.68
C LYS A 508 23.92 -31.89 -20.14
N THR A 509 23.51 -32.36 -21.31
CA THR A 509 23.94 -33.65 -21.88
C THR A 509 24.94 -33.50 -23.02
N LYS A 510 25.51 -32.30 -23.24
CA LYS A 510 26.56 -32.06 -24.24
C LYS A 510 27.93 -31.67 -23.65
N GLU A 511 28.06 -31.68 -22.32
CA GLU A 511 29.33 -31.42 -21.61
C GLU A 511 29.63 -32.46 -20.51
N GLN A 512 29.03 -33.65 -20.63
CA GLN A 512 29.50 -34.89 -19.99
C GLN A 512 29.73 -35.90 -21.11
#